data_AF-A0A811MII7-F1
#
_entry.id   AF-A0A811MII7-F1
#
_cell.length_a   1.000
_cell.length_b   1.000
_cell.length_c   1.000
_cell.angle_alpha   90.00
_cell.angle_beta   90.00
_cell.angle_gamma   90.00
#
_symmetry.space_group_name_H-M   'P 1'
#
loop_
_entity.id
_entity.type
_entity.pdbx_description
1 polymer ?
#
loop_
_entity_poly.entity_id
_entity_poly.type
_entity_poly.pdbx_seq_one_letter_code
_entity_poly.pdbx_strand_id
1 'polypeptide(L)'
;MKKIEGAILENATRQGARANRRIQVSLSLPHSLPDKIAEILTLLPNVSHCVCNISMTIFSFKSSYIHIFDRLGIYICSHAGWCPKQTPSSARPIIQSVSQSKLVSLNHNISCSTAMDKAYVAVLSFAFLFVLHYLVGRAGGNGRKGNNGKGKAAQRLPPSPPAVPFLGHLHLVKTPFHEALAGLAARHGPVFSMRMGSRGAVVVSSPECAKECFTEHDVAFANRPRFATQELVSFGGAALATASYGPYWRNLRRVAAVQLLSAHRVACMSSFISAEVRAMVRRMNRAAAAAPDGAARIQLKRRLFEVSLSVLMETIAQTKTSRTEANADTDMSPEAHEFKQIVDEIVPHLGTANLWDYLPVLQWFDVFGVRNKIMAAVSRRDAFLRRLIDAERRRLDDGGDSDKKSMIAVLLSLQKSEPELYTDTMIMALCGNLFGAGTETTSSTTEWAMSLLLNHPEALKKAQAEIDAVVGNSRLITAEDVPRLGYLHCIINETVRMYPAAPLLLPHESSADCKVGGYDVPRGTLLIVNAYAIHRDPAVWEYPAEFRPERFEDGKAEGRLLMPFGMGRRKCPGETLALRTIGLVLGTLIQCFDWDRVDGLEIDMTAAGGLTMPRAVPLEATCKPRAAMRDVLL
;
A
#
# COMPACT_ATOMS: atom_id res chain seq x y z
N MET A 1 -31.38 55.40 31.63
CA MET A 1 -32.55 55.41 30.71
C MET A 1 -33.15 54.00 30.77
N LYS A 2 -34.15 53.77 31.65
CA LYS A 2 -35.58 53.57 31.30
C LYS A 2 -35.76 52.37 30.35
N LYS A 3 -36.41 51.24 30.66
CA LYS A 3 -37.56 50.91 31.54
C LYS A 3 -37.58 49.37 31.81
N ILE A 4 -37.72 48.88 33.05
CA ILE A 4 -38.95 48.40 33.78
C ILE A 4 -39.41 46.99 33.33
N GLU A 5 -39.78 45.99 34.15
CA GLU A 5 -39.71 45.61 35.59
C GLU A 5 -40.67 44.41 35.83
N GLY A 6 -40.53 43.73 36.98
CA GLY A 6 -41.56 42.88 37.65
C GLY A 6 -41.15 41.40 37.80
N ALA A 7 -40.62 40.84 38.91
CA ALA A 7 -40.89 40.99 40.36
C ALA A 7 -42.34 40.53 40.72
N ILE A 8 -42.68 39.76 41.78
CA ILE A 8 -42.02 39.42 43.05
C ILE A 8 -43.00 38.53 43.94
N LEU A 9 -42.48 37.81 44.96
CA LEU A 9 -43.13 37.34 46.25
C LEU A 9 -44.25 36.24 46.25
N GLU A 10 -44.59 35.48 47.32
CA GLU A 10 -44.04 35.03 48.63
C GLU A 10 -45.04 34.05 49.33
N ASN A 11 -44.53 33.24 50.27
CA ASN A 11 -45.10 32.76 51.55
C ASN A 11 -46.36 31.83 51.68
N ALA A 12 -46.06 30.57 52.04
CA ALA A 12 -46.36 29.89 53.33
C ALA A 12 -47.76 29.91 54.00
N THR A 13 -48.33 28.70 54.24
CA THR A 13 -49.06 28.17 55.46
C THR A 13 -49.88 26.92 55.04
N ARG A 14 -50.21 25.87 55.83
CA ARG A 14 -49.83 25.27 57.13
C ARG A 14 -50.56 23.88 57.20
N GLN A 15 -50.05 22.94 58.03
CA GLN A 15 -50.67 21.67 58.51
C GLN A 15 -50.81 20.52 57.49
N GLY A 16 -50.48 19.25 57.75
CA GLY A 16 -50.02 18.53 58.94
C GLY A 16 -50.60 17.09 58.91
N ALA A 17 -49.78 16.05 58.74
CA ALA A 17 -49.98 14.68 59.27
C ALA A 17 -48.87 13.71 58.78
N ARG A 18 -48.27 13.00 59.73
CA ARG A 18 -47.33 11.88 59.54
C ARG A 18 -48.02 10.66 58.94
N ALA A 19 -47.36 9.96 58.00
CA ALA A 19 -47.30 8.49 57.97
C ALA A 19 -46.20 7.97 57.02
N ASN A 20 -45.43 6.99 57.52
CA ASN A 20 -44.41 6.19 56.84
C ASN A 20 -44.68 5.85 55.37
N ARG A 21 -43.70 6.08 54.48
CA ARG A 21 -43.40 5.17 53.35
C ARG A 21 -42.02 5.42 52.72
N ARG A 22 -41.39 4.30 52.34
CA ARG A 22 -40.05 4.12 51.78
C ARG A 22 -39.72 5.10 50.63
N ILE A 23 -38.53 5.70 50.69
CA ILE A 23 -37.95 6.43 49.55
C ILE A 23 -37.32 5.40 48.60
N GLN A 24 -37.87 5.31 47.41
CA GLN A 24 -37.27 4.66 46.24
C GLN A 24 -36.72 5.80 45.38
N VAL A 25 -35.39 5.94 45.29
CA VAL A 25 -34.75 6.90 44.38
C VAL A 25 -34.74 6.29 42.98
N SER A 26 -35.50 6.87 42.05
CA SER A 26 -35.40 6.56 40.63
C SER A 26 -34.19 7.29 40.04
N LEU A 27 -33.12 6.55 39.73
CA LEU A 27 -32.02 7.02 38.88
C LEU A 27 -32.32 6.58 37.44
N SER A 28 -32.79 7.52 36.62
CA SER A 28 -32.83 7.39 35.17
C SER A 28 -31.40 7.51 34.62
N LEU A 29 -30.86 6.39 34.11
CA LEU A 29 -29.61 6.36 33.34
C LEU A 29 -29.90 6.64 31.85
N PRO A 30 -29.12 7.49 31.16
CA PRO A 30 -29.36 7.82 29.76
C PRO A 30 -28.87 6.72 28.81
N HIS A 31 -29.78 6.25 27.95
CA HIS A 31 -29.49 5.46 26.74
C HIS A 31 -28.71 6.32 25.72
N SER A 32 -27.37 6.30 25.72
CA SER A 32 -26.63 6.96 24.61
C SER A 32 -25.20 6.49 24.34
N LEU A 33 -24.75 5.35 24.87
CA LEU A 33 -23.40 4.83 24.60
C LEU A 33 -23.35 3.73 23.52
N PRO A 34 -24.29 2.76 23.48
CA PRO A 34 -24.31 1.74 22.44
C PRO A 34 -24.56 2.32 21.04
N ASP A 35 -25.48 3.28 20.94
CA ASP A 35 -25.85 3.91 19.67
C ASP A 35 -24.70 4.75 19.10
N LYS A 36 -23.94 5.44 19.95
CA LYS A 36 -22.74 6.20 19.55
C LYS A 36 -21.57 5.31 19.14
N ILE A 37 -21.44 4.11 19.72
CA ILE A 37 -20.41 3.13 19.33
C ILE A 37 -20.77 2.51 17.97
N ALA A 38 -22.05 2.24 17.71
CA ALA A 38 -22.53 1.80 16.39
C ALA A 38 -22.32 2.89 15.32
N GLU A 39 -22.51 4.16 15.68
CA GLU A 39 -22.22 5.31 14.81
C GLU A 39 -20.71 5.47 14.51
N ILE A 40 -19.83 5.14 15.46
CA ILE A 40 -18.37 5.15 15.27
C ILE A 40 -17.90 3.98 14.38
N LEU A 41 -18.51 2.80 14.50
CA LEU A 41 -18.15 1.62 13.70
C LEU A 41 -18.63 1.73 12.24
N THR A 42 -19.69 2.49 11.98
CA THR A 42 -20.19 2.78 10.62
C THR A 42 -19.37 3.87 9.89
N LEU A 43 -18.54 4.63 10.62
CA LEU A 43 -17.62 5.64 10.06
C LEU A 43 -16.28 5.07 9.55
N LEU A 44 -16.04 3.76 9.69
CA LEU A 44 -14.86 3.07 9.14
C LEU A 44 -15.17 2.60 7.70
N PRO A 45 -14.52 3.14 6.66
CA PRO A 45 -14.75 2.70 5.28
C PRO A 45 -14.12 1.32 5.07
N ASN A 46 -14.94 0.27 5.16
CA ASN A 46 -14.84 -1.07 4.56
C ASN A 46 -15.89 -2.08 5.10
N VAL A 47 -16.95 -1.62 5.79
CA VAL A 47 -17.99 -2.49 6.38
C VAL A 47 -19.23 -2.68 5.47
N SER A 48 -19.22 -2.16 4.24
CA SER A 48 -20.42 -2.16 3.37
C SER A 48 -20.94 -3.53 2.93
N HIS A 49 -20.16 -4.61 3.06
CA HIS A 49 -20.67 -5.96 2.77
C HIS A 49 -21.31 -6.70 3.96
N CYS A 50 -21.30 -6.13 5.17
CA CYS A 50 -21.86 -6.78 6.36
C CYS A 50 -23.25 -6.30 6.79
N VAL A 51 -23.76 -5.20 6.23
CA VAL A 51 -25.02 -4.59 6.71
C VAL A 51 -26.26 -5.44 6.36
N CYS A 52 -26.21 -6.26 5.30
CA CYS A 52 -27.32 -7.16 4.97
C CYS A 52 -27.42 -8.40 5.89
N ASN A 53 -26.34 -8.84 6.54
CA ASN A 53 -26.40 -9.99 7.46
C ASN A 53 -26.81 -9.60 8.89
N ILE A 54 -26.64 -8.33 9.28
CA ILE A 54 -27.00 -7.85 10.61
C ILE A 54 -28.53 -7.87 10.82
N SER A 55 -29.33 -7.65 9.76
CA SER A 55 -30.80 -7.66 9.89
C SER A 55 -31.40 -9.07 10.03
N MET A 56 -30.76 -10.11 9.48
CA MET A 56 -31.22 -11.50 9.66
C MET A 56 -30.76 -12.12 10.97
N THR A 57 -29.57 -11.78 11.47
CA THR A 57 -29.07 -12.27 12.75
C THR A 57 -29.84 -11.65 13.93
N ILE A 58 -30.25 -10.38 13.85
CA ILE A 58 -31.08 -9.74 14.90
C ILE A 58 -32.50 -10.36 14.95
N PHE A 59 -33.05 -10.85 13.83
CA PHE A 59 -34.33 -11.56 13.82
C PHE A 59 -34.22 -12.99 14.37
N SER A 60 -33.07 -13.64 14.19
CA SER A 60 -32.81 -14.99 14.73
C SER A 60 -32.41 -14.99 16.22
N PHE A 61 -32.04 -13.84 16.79
CA PHE A 61 -31.66 -13.67 18.20
C PHE A 61 -32.86 -13.65 19.17
N LYS A 62 -34.11 -13.54 18.68
CA LYS A 62 -35.32 -13.53 19.52
C LYS A 62 -35.81 -14.91 19.95
N SER A 63 -35.27 -16.01 19.41
CA SER A 63 -35.80 -17.37 19.63
C SER A 63 -34.98 -18.25 20.58
N SER A 64 -33.78 -17.83 21.04
CA SER A 64 -32.86 -18.73 21.76
C SER A 64 -32.75 -18.50 23.27
N TYR A 65 -33.57 -17.64 23.88
CA TYR A 65 -33.56 -17.40 25.34
C TYR A 65 -34.83 -17.78 26.10
N ILE A 66 -35.72 -18.58 25.50
CA ILE A 66 -36.91 -19.10 26.19
C ILE A 66 -36.56 -20.23 27.19
N HIS A 67 -35.40 -20.88 27.07
CA HIS A 67 -35.01 -21.98 27.98
C HIS A 67 -34.26 -21.57 29.27
N ILE A 68 -33.94 -20.29 29.45
CA ILE A 68 -33.22 -19.82 30.67
C ILE A 68 -34.17 -19.22 31.72
N PHE A 69 -35.42 -18.91 31.37
CA PHE A 69 -36.40 -18.35 32.29
C PHE A 69 -37.25 -19.40 33.05
N ASP A 70 -37.18 -20.67 32.69
CA ASP A 70 -37.88 -21.77 33.40
C ASP A 70 -37.21 -22.17 34.73
N ARG A 71 -35.96 -21.76 34.99
CA ARG A 71 -35.24 -22.05 36.24
C ARG A 71 -35.39 -21.00 37.33
N LEU A 72 -36.09 -19.90 37.08
CA LEU A 72 -36.19 -18.77 38.03
C LEU A 72 -37.62 -18.42 38.50
N GLY A 73 -38.65 -19.17 38.10
CA GLY A 73 -39.98 -19.07 38.73
C GLY A 73 -40.62 -17.68 38.67
N ILE A 74 -40.52 -16.99 37.53
CA ILE A 74 -41.16 -15.69 37.30
C ILE A 74 -42.26 -15.88 36.25
N TYR A 75 -43.52 -15.83 36.68
CA TYR A 75 -44.67 -15.78 35.77
C TYR A 75 -44.89 -14.35 35.28
N ILE A 76 -44.84 -14.14 33.97
CA ILE A 76 -45.36 -12.92 33.33
C ILE A 76 -46.66 -13.31 32.62
N CYS A 77 -47.76 -12.71 33.07
CA CYS A 77 -49.08 -12.83 32.45
C CYS A 77 -49.05 -12.26 31.02
N SER A 78 -49.52 -13.07 30.06
CA SER A 78 -49.79 -12.64 28.70
C SER A 78 -51.13 -11.90 28.61
N HIS A 79 -51.22 -10.89 27.75
CA HIS A 79 -52.49 -10.44 27.18
C HIS A 79 -52.37 -10.23 25.68
N ALA A 80 -53.33 -10.85 24.98
CA ALA A 80 -53.78 -10.65 23.60
C ALA A 80 -52.75 -10.87 22.47
N GLY A 81 -52.95 -11.73 21.47
CA GLY A 81 -54.14 -12.43 21.01
C GLY A 81 -54.20 -12.31 19.49
N TRP A 82 -54.06 -13.43 18.76
CA TRP A 82 -54.85 -13.75 17.58
C TRP A 82 -54.59 -15.18 17.08
N CYS A 83 -55.69 -15.81 16.66
CA CYS A 83 -55.91 -17.23 16.41
C CYS A 83 -55.57 -17.67 14.95
N PRO A 84 -55.61 -18.98 14.65
CA PRO A 84 -54.82 -19.66 13.60
C PRO A 84 -55.69 -20.22 12.46
N LYS A 85 -55.03 -20.84 11.46
CA LYS A 85 -55.50 -21.89 10.51
C LYS A 85 -54.34 -22.13 9.52
N GLN A 86 -53.91 -23.31 9.05
CA GLN A 86 -54.46 -24.67 8.90
C GLN A 86 -53.30 -25.67 8.70
N THR A 87 -53.50 -26.94 9.06
CA THR A 87 -52.74 -28.14 8.66
C THR A 87 -53.51 -28.90 7.54
N PRO A 88 -53.11 -30.10 7.00
CA PRO A 88 -51.80 -30.75 6.78
C PRO A 88 -51.66 -31.46 5.38
N SER A 89 -50.55 -32.21 5.19
CA SER A 89 -50.29 -33.35 4.25
C SER A 89 -49.66 -32.96 2.90
N SER A 90 -48.71 -33.69 2.29
CA SER A 90 -48.33 -35.12 2.35
C SER A 90 -46.92 -35.36 1.75
N ALA A 91 -46.41 -36.60 1.90
CA ALA A 91 -45.30 -37.27 1.19
C ALA A 91 -43.86 -37.28 1.80
N ARG A 92 -43.42 -38.51 2.14
CA ARG A 92 -42.03 -38.95 2.44
C ARG A 92 -41.30 -39.37 1.11
N PRO A 93 -40.10 -39.97 1.13
CA PRO A 93 -38.78 -39.45 1.56
C PRO A 93 -37.73 -39.60 0.43
N ILE A 94 -36.65 -38.82 0.42
CA ILE A 94 -35.44 -39.16 -0.35
C ILE A 94 -34.21 -38.97 0.54
N ILE A 95 -33.54 -40.09 0.83
CA ILE A 95 -32.19 -40.13 1.40
C ILE A 95 -31.21 -40.07 0.24
N GLN A 96 -30.29 -39.09 0.25
CA GLN A 96 -29.03 -39.21 -0.46
C GLN A 96 -27.91 -38.44 0.26
N SER A 97 -26.90 -39.23 0.64
CA SER A 97 -25.51 -38.91 0.98
C SER A 97 -25.06 -37.44 0.99
N VAL A 98 -24.67 -36.96 2.17
CA VAL A 98 -23.78 -35.78 2.30
C VAL A 98 -22.35 -36.28 2.44
N SER A 99 -21.49 -35.91 1.48
CA SER A 99 -20.06 -36.24 1.49
C SER A 99 -19.32 -35.55 2.64
N GLN A 100 -18.30 -36.22 3.18
CA GLN A 100 -17.39 -35.70 4.21
C GLN A 100 -16.73 -34.34 3.84
N SER A 101 -16.70 -33.96 2.56
CA SER A 101 -16.19 -32.65 2.11
C SER A 101 -17.05 -31.45 2.54
N LYS A 102 -18.37 -31.62 2.72
CA LYS A 102 -19.25 -30.53 3.20
C LYS A 102 -19.09 -30.28 4.70
N LEU A 103 -18.84 -31.31 5.50
CA LEU A 103 -18.59 -31.22 6.94
C LEU A 103 -17.28 -30.50 7.27
N VAL A 104 -16.23 -30.67 6.46
CA VAL A 104 -14.96 -29.94 6.62
C VAL A 104 -15.14 -28.45 6.29
N SER A 105 -15.90 -28.09 5.26
CA SER A 105 -16.18 -26.68 4.93
C SER A 105 -17.08 -25.99 5.97
N LEU A 106 -18.05 -26.71 6.54
CA LEU A 106 -18.93 -26.20 7.58
C LEU A 106 -18.16 -25.97 8.89
N ASN A 107 -17.30 -26.92 9.28
CA ASN A 107 -16.45 -26.77 10.47
C ASN A 107 -15.43 -25.63 10.31
N HIS A 108 -14.90 -25.40 9.11
CA HIS A 108 -13.99 -24.28 8.87
C HIS A 108 -14.72 -22.92 8.94
N ASN A 109 -15.93 -22.83 8.39
CA ASN A 109 -16.75 -21.61 8.43
C ASN A 109 -17.28 -21.32 9.85
N ILE A 110 -17.66 -22.33 10.62
CA ILE A 110 -18.08 -22.19 12.02
C ILE A 110 -16.88 -21.82 12.92
N SER A 111 -15.70 -22.40 12.68
CA SER A 111 -14.47 -22.04 13.39
C SER A 111 -14.02 -20.60 13.10
N CYS A 112 -14.18 -20.12 11.86
CA CYS A 112 -13.86 -18.75 11.46
C CYS A 112 -14.86 -17.73 12.03
N SER A 113 -16.16 -18.05 12.02
CA SER A 113 -17.21 -17.23 12.64
C SER A 113 -16.99 -17.10 14.14
N THR A 114 -16.77 -18.21 14.84
CA THR A 114 -16.56 -18.21 16.30
C THR A 114 -15.25 -17.54 16.72
N ALA A 115 -14.22 -17.54 15.88
CA ALA A 115 -12.98 -16.80 16.12
C ALA A 115 -13.19 -15.28 15.94
N MET A 116 -13.94 -14.86 14.92
CA MET A 116 -14.32 -13.44 14.74
C MET A 116 -15.21 -12.95 15.89
N ASP A 117 -16.17 -13.76 16.34
CA ASP A 117 -17.06 -13.41 17.46
C ASP A 117 -16.28 -13.25 18.77
N LYS A 118 -15.29 -14.11 19.03
CA LYS A 118 -14.42 -14.01 20.21
C LYS A 118 -13.49 -12.80 20.15
N ALA A 119 -12.96 -12.47 18.98
CA ALA A 119 -12.11 -11.28 18.79
C ALA A 119 -12.91 -9.99 18.98
N TYR A 120 -14.13 -9.90 18.43
CA TYR A 120 -15.03 -8.76 18.65
C TYR A 120 -15.40 -8.59 20.13
N VAL A 121 -15.76 -9.68 20.80
CA VAL A 121 -16.08 -9.66 22.23
C VAL A 121 -14.85 -9.26 23.05
N ALA A 122 -13.65 -9.73 22.71
CA ALA A 122 -12.42 -9.33 23.40
C ALA A 122 -12.09 -7.85 23.17
N VAL A 123 -12.19 -7.34 21.95
CA VAL A 123 -11.97 -5.92 21.61
C VAL A 123 -12.95 -5.01 22.38
N LEU A 124 -14.24 -5.37 22.39
CA LEU A 124 -15.27 -4.63 23.13
C LEU A 124 -15.06 -4.73 24.64
N SER A 125 -14.65 -5.89 25.15
CA SER A 125 -14.35 -6.09 26.57
C SER A 125 -13.12 -5.30 27.02
N PHE A 126 -12.06 -5.24 26.22
CA PHE A 126 -10.88 -4.43 26.50
C PHE A 126 -11.17 -2.95 26.40
N ALA A 127 -11.93 -2.50 25.39
CA ALA A 127 -12.38 -1.12 25.30
C ALA A 127 -13.23 -0.73 26.52
N PHE A 128 -14.13 -1.60 26.96
CA PHE A 128 -14.96 -1.40 28.14
C PHE A 128 -14.14 -1.35 29.44
N LEU A 129 -13.24 -2.32 29.66
CA LEU A 129 -12.37 -2.35 30.84
C LEU A 129 -11.41 -1.16 30.89
N PHE A 130 -10.93 -0.69 29.74
CA PHE A 130 -10.06 0.46 29.64
C PHE A 130 -10.81 1.78 29.92
N VAL A 131 -12.03 1.94 29.39
CA VAL A 131 -12.92 3.06 29.73
C VAL A 131 -13.30 3.03 31.21
N LEU A 132 -13.57 1.85 31.76
CA LEU A 132 -13.88 1.66 33.18
C LEU A 132 -12.68 2.05 34.06
N HIS A 133 -11.47 1.60 33.73
CA HIS A 133 -10.25 1.99 34.44
C HIS A 133 -9.99 3.51 34.37
N TYR A 134 -10.30 4.14 33.24
CA TYR A 134 -10.16 5.60 33.07
C TYR A 134 -11.18 6.39 33.92
N LEU A 135 -12.45 5.94 33.95
CA LEU A 135 -13.48 6.57 34.78
C LEU A 135 -13.19 6.40 36.28
N VAL A 136 -12.67 5.23 36.68
CA VAL A 136 -12.27 4.96 38.07
C VAL A 136 -10.99 5.72 38.45
N GLY A 137 -10.02 5.85 37.54
CA GLY A 137 -8.80 6.65 37.77
C GLY A 137 -9.05 8.15 37.94
N ARG A 138 -10.17 8.66 37.41
CA ARG A 138 -10.60 10.05 37.58
C ARG A 138 -11.35 10.29 38.90
N ALA A 139 -11.90 9.24 39.51
CA ALA A 139 -12.58 9.32 40.80
C ALA A 139 -11.61 9.26 42.01
N GLY A 140 -10.34 8.90 41.81
CA GLY A 140 -9.36 8.66 42.88
C GLY A 140 -8.15 9.60 42.96
N GLY A 141 -8.06 10.66 42.15
CA GLY A 141 -6.84 11.47 42.01
C GLY A 141 -6.97 12.93 42.46
N ASN A 142 -7.09 13.20 43.76
CA ASN A 142 -6.85 14.53 44.32
C ASN A 142 -5.36 14.65 44.66
N GLY A 143 -4.57 15.38 43.86
CA GLY A 143 -3.13 15.45 44.10
C GLY A 143 -2.33 16.44 43.24
N ARG A 144 -2.04 17.59 43.84
CA ARG A 144 -0.82 18.44 43.69
C ARG A 144 -0.40 18.90 42.28
N LYS A 145 -0.70 20.19 42.00
CA LYS A 145 0.06 21.04 41.08
C LYS A 145 1.53 21.15 41.55
N GLY A 146 2.43 20.44 40.89
CA GLY A 146 3.86 20.69 40.94
C GLY A 146 4.21 21.82 39.98
N ASN A 147 4.54 22.99 40.54
CA ASN A 147 5.08 24.13 39.82
C ASN A 147 6.55 23.85 39.50
N ASN A 148 6.95 23.80 38.24
CA ASN A 148 8.35 23.98 37.87
C ASN A 148 8.47 24.69 36.52
N GLY A 149 8.64 26.00 36.60
CA GLY A 149 8.91 26.87 35.47
C GLY A 149 10.35 26.77 35.01
N LYS A 150 10.53 26.39 33.75
CA LYS A 150 11.46 27.03 32.82
C LYS A 150 10.70 27.18 31.51
N GLY A 151 10.42 28.42 31.10
CA GLY A 151 9.64 28.72 29.91
C GLY A 151 10.31 28.18 28.65
N LYS A 152 9.91 26.98 28.20
CA LYS A 152 10.07 26.60 26.80
C LYS A 152 9.19 27.57 26.01
N ALA A 153 9.77 28.29 25.05
CA ALA A 153 9.00 29.02 24.06
C ALA A 153 7.90 28.09 23.52
N ALA A 154 6.68 28.60 23.38
CA ALA A 154 5.56 27.79 22.88
C ALA A 154 5.94 27.20 21.52
N GLN A 155 5.97 25.86 21.42
CA GLN A 155 6.31 25.18 20.17
C GLN A 155 5.31 25.58 19.10
N ARG A 156 5.82 26.03 17.96
CA ARG A 156 5.02 26.41 16.79
C ARG A 156 4.78 25.17 15.95
N LEU A 157 3.85 24.31 16.38
CA LEU A 157 3.50 23.09 15.64
C LEU A 157 2.74 23.42 14.35
N PRO A 158 2.83 22.57 13.31
CA PRO A 158 2.02 22.71 12.10
C PRO A 158 0.53 22.66 12.42
N PRO A 159 -0.33 23.33 11.62
CA PRO A 159 -1.79 23.24 11.76
C PRO A 159 -2.25 21.77 11.73
N SER A 160 -3.33 21.44 12.43
CA SER A 160 -3.85 20.08 12.52
C SER A 160 -5.35 20.07 12.23
N PRO A 161 -5.87 19.07 11.52
CA PRO A 161 -7.30 18.77 11.56
C PRO A 161 -7.74 18.39 12.98
N PRO A 162 -9.06 18.34 13.25
CA PRO A 162 -9.58 17.88 14.53
C PRO A 162 -9.19 16.42 14.81
N ALA A 163 -8.62 16.18 15.99
CA ALA A 163 -8.21 14.85 16.44
C ALA A 163 -9.26 14.23 17.36
N VAL A 164 -9.54 12.94 17.16
CA VAL A 164 -10.34 12.14 18.10
C VAL A 164 -9.45 11.71 19.28
N PRO A 165 -9.95 11.71 20.54
CA PRO A 165 -9.22 11.17 21.67
C PRO A 165 -8.69 9.75 21.40
N PHE A 166 -7.46 9.47 21.83
CA PHE A 166 -6.74 8.19 21.64
C PHE A 166 -6.43 7.78 20.19
N LEU A 167 -7.41 7.77 19.28
CA LEU A 167 -7.23 7.41 17.87
C LEU A 167 -6.47 8.47 17.06
N GLY A 168 -6.51 9.73 17.51
CA GLY A 168 -5.98 10.85 16.75
C GLY A 168 -6.72 11.01 15.42
N HIS A 169 -5.99 10.83 14.33
CA HIS A 169 -6.44 11.07 12.96
C HIS A 169 -6.63 9.78 12.15
N LEU A 170 -6.62 8.61 12.78
CA LEU A 170 -6.82 7.33 12.07
C LEU A 170 -8.16 7.27 11.31
N HIS A 171 -9.18 8.01 11.77
CA HIS A 171 -10.47 8.17 11.08
C HIS A 171 -10.39 8.95 9.75
N LEU A 172 -9.29 9.66 9.50
CA LEU A 172 -9.03 10.37 8.24
C LEU A 172 -8.27 9.51 7.23
N VAL A 173 -7.86 8.30 7.61
CA VAL A 173 -7.21 7.35 6.70
C VAL A 173 -8.27 6.75 5.79
N LYS A 174 -8.36 7.28 4.57
CA LYS A 174 -9.26 6.83 3.51
C LYS A 174 -8.43 6.31 2.33
N THR A 175 -9.00 5.41 1.54
CA THR A 175 -8.35 4.91 0.32
C THR A 175 -8.87 5.67 -0.90
N PRO A 176 -8.00 6.19 -1.79
CA PRO A 176 -6.53 6.22 -1.68
C PRO A 176 -6.01 7.29 -0.70
N PHE A 177 -5.03 6.92 0.15
CA PHE A 177 -4.60 7.79 1.25
C PHE A 177 -3.87 9.05 0.80
N HIS A 178 -3.12 8.98 -0.31
CA HIS A 178 -2.44 10.14 -0.87
C HIS A 178 -3.40 11.23 -1.35
N GLU A 179 -4.56 10.87 -1.91
CA GLU A 179 -5.60 11.82 -2.31
C GLU A 179 -6.30 12.42 -1.10
N ALA A 180 -6.60 11.61 -0.09
CA ALA A 180 -7.15 12.10 1.18
C ALA A 180 -6.22 13.13 1.83
N LEU A 181 -4.91 12.88 1.83
CA LEU A 181 -3.90 13.82 2.34
C LEU A 181 -3.79 15.08 1.47
N ALA A 182 -3.92 14.97 0.14
CA ALA A 182 -3.94 16.14 -0.75
C ALA A 182 -5.15 17.04 -0.47
N GLY A 183 -6.33 16.44 -0.25
CA GLY A 183 -7.55 17.17 0.14
C GLY A 183 -7.43 17.84 1.51
N LEU A 184 -6.69 17.25 2.46
CA LEU A 184 -6.38 17.88 3.74
C LEU A 184 -5.37 19.03 3.60
N ALA A 185 -4.34 18.87 2.75
CA ALA A 185 -3.37 19.92 2.46
C ALA A 185 -4.05 21.18 1.88
N ALA A 186 -5.05 21.00 1.01
CA ALA A 186 -5.83 22.12 0.47
C ALA A 186 -6.60 22.91 1.55
N ARG A 187 -6.92 22.30 2.70
CA ARG A 187 -7.67 22.94 3.81
C ARG A 187 -6.77 23.48 4.92
N HIS A 188 -5.65 22.81 5.20
CA HIS A 188 -4.78 23.11 6.33
C HIS A 188 -3.45 23.75 5.92
N GLY A 189 -3.17 23.85 4.62
CA GLY A 189 -1.90 24.31 4.08
C GLY A 189 -0.95 23.16 3.72
N PRO A 190 0.17 23.47 3.04
CA PRO A 190 1.08 22.48 2.48
C PRO A 190 1.86 21.68 3.53
N VAL A 191 1.91 22.16 4.78
CA VAL A 191 2.52 21.47 5.92
C VAL A 191 1.50 21.42 7.05
N PHE A 192 1.12 20.21 7.47
CA PHE A 192 0.17 20.02 8.56
C PHE A 192 0.55 18.80 9.40
N SER A 193 0.11 18.79 10.66
CA SER A 193 0.38 17.73 11.60
C SER A 193 -0.80 16.76 11.69
N MET A 194 -0.47 15.50 11.95
CA MET A 194 -1.41 14.42 12.20
C MET A 194 -0.92 13.60 13.38
N ARG A 195 -1.79 12.71 13.86
CA ARG A 195 -1.55 11.85 15.00
C ARG A 195 -2.10 10.48 14.65
N MET A 196 -1.21 9.59 14.24
CA MET A 196 -1.52 8.24 13.78
C MET A 196 -1.50 7.31 14.99
N GLY A 197 -2.65 7.17 15.66
CA GLY A 197 -2.73 6.53 16.97
C GLY A 197 -1.93 7.29 18.02
N SER A 198 -0.86 6.69 18.54
CA SER A 198 0.07 7.33 19.48
C SER A 198 1.22 8.09 18.81
N ARG A 199 1.43 7.92 17.49
CA ARG A 199 2.57 8.50 16.77
C ARG A 199 2.22 9.87 16.20
N GLY A 200 3.05 10.87 16.47
CA GLY A 200 2.97 12.16 15.76
C GLY A 200 3.44 12.01 14.32
N ALA A 201 2.76 12.70 13.40
CA ALA A 201 3.13 12.75 11.99
C ALA A 201 3.08 14.18 11.46
N VAL A 202 3.93 14.50 10.50
CA VAL A 202 3.89 15.72 9.70
C VAL A 202 3.76 15.33 8.24
N VAL A 203 2.83 15.98 7.55
CA VAL A 203 2.56 15.78 6.13
C VAL A 203 3.08 16.99 5.38
N VAL A 204 3.86 16.75 4.34
CA VAL A 204 4.47 17.78 3.48
C VAL A 204 3.98 17.59 2.05
N SER A 205 3.38 18.63 1.47
CA SER A 205 2.77 18.62 0.14
C SER A 205 3.23 19.78 -0.76
N SER A 206 4.23 20.58 -0.35
CA SER A 206 4.84 21.61 -1.21
C SER A 206 6.27 21.26 -1.64
N PRO A 207 6.70 21.72 -2.82
CA PRO A 207 8.07 21.53 -3.28
C PRO A 207 9.14 22.09 -2.34
N GLU A 208 8.92 23.27 -1.78
CA GLU A 208 9.90 24.00 -0.96
C GLU A 208 10.16 23.26 0.35
N CYS A 209 9.09 22.83 1.04
CA CYS A 209 9.20 22.09 2.28
C CYS A 209 9.74 20.66 2.05
N ALA A 210 9.43 20.03 0.91
CA ALA A 210 10.03 18.75 0.56
C ALA A 210 11.55 18.88 0.32
N LYS A 211 12.00 19.96 -0.31
CA LYS A 211 13.43 20.28 -0.46
C LYS A 211 14.08 20.52 0.91
N GLU A 212 13.47 21.33 1.78
CA GLU A 212 13.94 21.57 3.16
C GLU A 212 14.16 20.24 3.92
N CYS A 213 13.17 19.33 3.88
CA CYS A 213 13.26 18.02 4.52
C CYS A 213 14.44 17.17 4.03
N PHE A 214 14.76 17.21 2.73
CA PHE A 214 15.74 16.30 2.11
C PHE A 214 17.08 16.93 1.74
N THR A 215 17.28 18.21 2.10
CA THR A 215 18.54 18.93 1.95
C THR A 215 19.04 19.43 3.30
N GLU A 216 18.39 20.44 3.88
CA GLU A 216 18.75 21.04 5.16
C GLU A 216 18.58 20.07 6.34
N HIS A 217 17.57 19.20 6.27
CA HIS A 217 17.23 18.23 7.31
C HIS A 217 17.44 16.77 6.86
N ASP A 218 18.31 16.56 5.86
CA ASP A 218 18.52 15.28 5.20
C ASP A 218 18.91 14.15 6.18
N VAL A 219 19.77 14.43 7.17
CA VAL A 219 20.18 13.49 8.23
C VAL A 219 19.09 13.36 9.28
N ALA A 220 18.44 14.46 9.67
CA ALA A 220 17.39 14.45 10.68
C ALA A 220 16.25 13.51 10.24
N PHE A 221 15.80 13.62 9.00
CA PHE A 221 14.76 12.75 8.42
C PHE A 221 15.32 11.48 7.78
N ALA A 222 16.60 11.13 7.97
CA ALA A 222 17.13 9.92 7.36
C ALA A 222 16.63 8.62 8.03
N ASN A 223 15.96 8.64 9.19
CA ASN A 223 15.47 7.41 9.82
C ASN A 223 14.18 6.88 9.17
N ARG A 224 13.86 5.62 9.48
CA ARG A 224 12.62 4.96 9.06
C ARG A 224 11.82 4.59 10.31
N PRO A 225 10.48 4.73 10.27
CA PRO A 225 9.66 4.29 11.38
C PRO A 225 9.76 2.77 11.54
N ARG A 226 9.63 2.30 12.77
CA ARG A 226 9.52 0.86 13.08
C ARG A 226 8.05 0.46 13.13
N PHE A 227 7.50 0.10 11.98
CA PHE A 227 6.16 -0.50 11.89
C PHE A 227 6.22 -2.01 12.12
N ALA A 228 5.19 -2.56 12.76
CA ALA A 228 5.16 -3.98 13.09
C ALA A 228 5.10 -4.84 11.82
N THR A 229 4.29 -4.46 10.83
CA THR A 229 4.27 -5.12 9.52
C THR A 229 5.63 -5.07 8.83
N GLN A 230 6.28 -3.90 8.89
CA GLN A 230 7.58 -3.66 8.29
C GLN A 230 8.66 -4.55 8.92
N GLU A 231 8.66 -4.75 10.24
CA GLU A 231 9.60 -5.66 10.91
C GLU A 231 9.44 -7.11 10.46
N LEU A 232 8.18 -7.59 10.30
CA LEU A 232 7.90 -8.94 9.80
C LEU A 232 8.43 -9.15 8.38
N VAL A 233 8.27 -8.15 7.50
CA VAL A 233 8.68 -8.29 6.09
C VAL A 233 10.15 -7.94 5.86
N SER A 234 10.81 -7.19 6.72
CA SER A 234 12.15 -6.65 6.40
C SER A 234 13.28 -7.32 7.15
N PHE A 235 13.15 -8.63 7.43
CA PHE A 235 14.19 -9.42 8.10
C PHE A 235 14.59 -8.77 9.44
N GLY A 236 13.59 -8.36 10.24
CA GLY A 236 13.82 -7.66 11.50
C GLY A 236 14.33 -6.22 11.35
N GLY A 237 14.12 -5.57 10.20
CA GLY A 237 14.58 -4.21 9.93
C GLY A 237 15.94 -4.12 9.22
N ALA A 238 16.47 -5.25 8.73
CA ALA A 238 17.75 -5.32 8.03
C ALA A 238 17.68 -4.87 6.56
N ALA A 239 16.49 -4.76 5.96
CA ALA A 239 16.35 -4.36 4.55
C ALA A 239 16.76 -2.89 4.30
N LEU A 240 17.38 -2.62 3.16
CA LEU A 240 17.86 -1.28 2.78
C LEU A 240 16.78 -0.19 2.82
N ALA A 241 15.54 -0.53 2.42
CA ALA A 241 14.43 0.42 2.42
C ALA A 241 13.95 0.79 3.84
N THR A 242 14.18 -0.08 4.83
CA THR A 242 13.56 -0.03 6.17
C THR A 242 14.56 0.23 7.29
N ALA A 243 15.84 -0.08 7.09
CA ALA A 243 16.87 0.18 8.09
C ALA A 243 17.02 1.69 8.36
N SER A 244 17.06 2.06 9.64
CA SER A 244 17.29 3.44 10.08
C SER A 244 18.72 3.91 9.79
N TYR A 245 18.92 5.23 9.77
CA TYR A 245 20.20 5.82 9.39
C TYR A 245 21.27 5.47 10.43
N GLY A 246 22.43 5.05 9.95
CA GLY A 246 23.52 4.59 10.81
C GLY A 246 24.63 3.95 10.00
N PRO A 247 25.70 3.44 10.66
CA PRO A 247 26.78 2.73 9.98
C PRO A 247 26.29 1.57 9.11
N TYR A 248 25.37 0.75 9.63
CA TYR A 248 24.78 -0.39 8.92
C TYR A 248 24.07 0.03 7.62
N TRP A 249 23.13 0.99 7.69
CA TRP A 249 22.44 1.47 6.50
C TRP A 249 23.39 2.14 5.50
N ARG A 250 24.39 2.90 5.97
CA ARG A 250 25.39 3.50 5.07
C ARG A 250 26.18 2.42 4.33
N ASN A 251 26.49 1.30 4.98
CA ASN A 251 27.14 0.16 4.34
C ASN A 251 26.21 -0.49 3.29
N LEU A 252 24.96 -0.83 3.66
CA LEU A 252 23.96 -1.35 2.73
C LEU A 252 23.81 -0.44 1.50
N ARG A 253 23.72 0.87 1.73
CA ARG A 253 23.58 1.88 0.69
C ARG A 253 24.79 1.92 -0.24
N ARG A 254 26.00 1.86 0.32
CA ARG A 254 27.25 1.82 -0.45
C ARG A 254 27.31 0.57 -1.33
N VAL A 255 27.04 -0.61 -0.76
CA VAL A 255 27.01 -1.87 -1.50
C VAL A 255 26.00 -1.79 -2.65
N ALA A 256 24.76 -1.39 -2.35
CA ALA A 256 23.71 -1.29 -3.36
C ALA A 256 24.07 -0.30 -4.48
N ALA A 257 24.52 0.91 -4.16
CA ALA A 257 24.79 1.95 -5.16
C ALA A 257 26.09 1.73 -5.95
N VAL A 258 27.15 1.22 -5.32
CA VAL A 258 28.48 1.12 -5.93
C VAL A 258 28.70 -0.25 -6.56
N GLN A 259 28.39 -1.32 -5.83
CA GLN A 259 28.71 -2.69 -6.24
C GLN A 259 27.60 -3.31 -7.11
N LEU A 260 26.35 -2.94 -6.86
CA LEU A 260 25.19 -3.59 -7.49
C LEU A 260 24.55 -2.74 -8.59
N LEU A 261 24.31 -1.45 -8.34
CA LEU A 261 23.51 -0.55 -9.19
C LEU A 261 24.31 0.64 -9.74
N SER A 262 25.64 0.53 -9.82
CA SER A 262 26.45 1.56 -10.47
C SER A 262 26.12 1.67 -11.96
N ALA A 263 26.41 2.81 -12.57
CA ALA A 263 26.14 3.05 -13.99
C ALA A 263 26.72 1.95 -14.89
N HIS A 264 27.94 1.49 -14.59
CA HIS A 264 28.57 0.37 -15.29
C HIS A 264 27.79 -0.94 -15.12
N ARG A 265 27.39 -1.29 -13.90
CA ARG A 265 26.62 -2.52 -13.65
C ARG A 265 25.27 -2.48 -14.36
N VAL A 266 24.57 -1.34 -14.31
CA VAL A 266 23.30 -1.14 -15.01
C VAL A 266 23.48 -1.21 -16.53
N ALA A 267 24.56 -0.65 -17.07
CA ALA A 267 24.87 -0.78 -18.49
C ALA A 267 25.03 -2.26 -18.90
N CYS A 268 25.73 -3.07 -18.10
CA CYS A 268 25.85 -4.51 -18.32
C CYS A 268 24.52 -5.27 -18.22
N MET A 269 23.51 -4.74 -17.52
CA MET A 269 22.18 -5.36 -17.43
C MET A 269 21.35 -5.17 -18.71
N SER A 270 21.72 -4.21 -19.56
CA SER A 270 20.97 -3.84 -20.77
C SER A 270 20.78 -5.01 -21.73
N SER A 271 21.75 -5.92 -21.80
CA SER A 271 21.64 -7.12 -22.62
C SER A 271 20.56 -8.07 -22.12
N PHE A 272 20.42 -8.22 -20.79
CA PHE A 272 19.36 -9.04 -20.19
C PHE A 272 17.99 -8.39 -20.40
N ILE A 273 17.88 -7.08 -20.21
CA ILE A 273 16.63 -6.35 -20.49
C ILE A 273 16.24 -6.54 -21.96
N SER A 274 17.18 -6.35 -22.89
CA SER A 274 16.93 -6.52 -24.33
C SER A 274 16.50 -7.95 -24.67
N ALA A 275 17.12 -8.96 -24.06
CA ALA A 275 16.78 -10.36 -24.28
C ALA A 275 15.37 -10.69 -23.78
N GLU A 276 15.04 -10.29 -22.55
CA GLU A 276 13.73 -10.57 -21.94
C GLU A 276 12.60 -9.81 -22.63
N VAL A 277 12.83 -8.55 -23.04
CA VAL A 277 11.87 -7.78 -23.84
C VAL A 277 11.66 -8.41 -25.21
N ARG A 278 12.74 -8.82 -25.90
CA ARG A 278 12.64 -9.54 -27.18
C ARG A 278 11.82 -10.83 -27.04
N ALA A 279 12.10 -11.61 -26.01
CA ALA A 279 11.37 -12.84 -25.75
C ALA A 279 9.87 -12.57 -25.49
N MET A 280 9.54 -11.51 -24.74
CA MET A 280 8.16 -11.09 -24.50
C MET A 280 7.44 -10.69 -25.80
N VAL A 281 8.04 -9.83 -26.63
CA VAL A 281 7.38 -9.38 -27.87
C VAL A 281 7.25 -10.50 -28.91
N ARG A 282 8.19 -11.45 -28.97
CA ARG A 282 8.03 -12.65 -29.80
C ARG A 282 6.87 -13.53 -29.35
N ARG A 283 6.68 -13.69 -28.04
CA ARG A 283 5.50 -14.40 -27.50
C ARG A 283 4.20 -13.70 -27.89
N MET A 284 4.15 -12.38 -27.75
CA MET A 284 2.99 -11.57 -28.16
C MET A 284 2.73 -11.66 -29.67
N ASN A 285 3.77 -11.66 -30.51
CA ASN A 285 3.65 -11.85 -31.95
C ASN A 285 3.02 -13.20 -32.31
N ARG A 286 3.45 -14.30 -31.65
CA ARG A 286 2.84 -15.61 -31.86
C ARG A 286 1.39 -15.68 -31.39
N ALA A 287 1.07 -15.05 -30.26
CA ALA A 287 -0.31 -14.95 -29.79
C ALA A 287 -1.20 -14.22 -30.81
N ALA A 288 -0.68 -13.12 -31.38
CA ALA A 288 -1.39 -12.38 -32.42
C ALA A 288 -1.56 -13.20 -33.71
N ALA A 289 -0.54 -13.95 -34.13
CA ALA A 289 -0.61 -14.83 -35.29
C ALA A 289 -1.60 -16.00 -35.11
N ALA A 290 -1.84 -16.44 -33.87
CA ALA A 290 -2.83 -17.47 -33.56
C ALA A 290 -4.27 -16.93 -33.43
N ALA A 291 -4.45 -15.61 -33.34
CA ALA A 291 -5.76 -14.99 -33.21
C ALA A 291 -6.45 -14.82 -34.58
N PRO A 292 -7.79 -14.95 -34.66
CA PRO A 292 -8.53 -14.88 -35.94
C PRO A 292 -8.26 -13.61 -36.75
N ASP A 293 -8.14 -12.46 -36.09
CA ASP A 293 -7.98 -11.15 -36.74
C ASP A 293 -6.51 -10.68 -36.81
N GLY A 294 -5.57 -11.56 -36.45
CA GLY A 294 -4.15 -11.21 -36.35
C GLY A 294 -3.82 -10.26 -35.19
N ALA A 295 -4.75 -10.11 -34.23
CA ALA A 295 -4.62 -9.24 -33.06
C ALA A 295 -4.87 -10.03 -31.78
N ALA A 296 -3.93 -9.96 -30.83
CA ALA A 296 -4.06 -10.64 -29.54
C ALA A 296 -4.61 -9.70 -28.47
N ARG A 297 -5.54 -10.20 -27.66
CA ARG A 297 -5.90 -9.58 -26.37
C ARG A 297 -4.91 -10.02 -25.31
N ILE A 298 -4.28 -9.07 -24.64
CA ILE A 298 -3.21 -9.34 -23.67
C ILE A 298 -3.35 -8.49 -22.41
N GLN A 299 -3.18 -9.13 -21.25
CA GLN A 299 -3.02 -8.43 -19.98
C GLN A 299 -1.55 -8.05 -19.78
N LEU A 300 -1.24 -6.75 -19.72
CA LEU A 300 0.15 -6.28 -19.68
C LEU A 300 0.83 -6.48 -18.34
N LYS A 301 0.14 -6.28 -17.21
CA LYS A 301 0.76 -6.30 -15.87
C LYS A 301 1.59 -7.55 -15.61
N ARG A 302 1.04 -8.74 -15.88
CA ARG A 302 1.72 -10.02 -15.62
C ARG A 302 2.98 -10.19 -16.49
N ARG A 303 2.91 -9.81 -17.77
CA ARG A 303 4.03 -9.89 -18.71
C ARG A 303 5.14 -8.91 -18.35
N LEU A 304 4.78 -7.68 -18.00
CA LEU A 304 5.72 -6.64 -17.53
C LEU A 304 6.37 -7.02 -16.19
N PHE A 305 5.61 -7.65 -15.30
CA PHE A 305 6.12 -8.18 -14.03
C PHE A 305 7.12 -9.30 -14.28
N GLU A 306 6.80 -10.25 -15.16
CA GLU A 306 7.73 -11.31 -15.56
C GLU A 306 9.03 -10.75 -16.14
N VAL A 307 8.97 -9.82 -17.10
CA VAL A 307 10.19 -9.20 -17.67
C VAL A 307 11.04 -8.57 -16.58
N SER A 308 10.42 -7.81 -15.66
CA SER A 308 11.16 -7.16 -14.58
C SER A 308 11.80 -8.18 -13.62
N LEU A 309 11.09 -9.26 -13.32
CA LEU A 309 11.60 -10.34 -12.46
C LEU A 309 12.73 -11.11 -13.15
N SER A 310 12.56 -11.53 -14.41
CA SER A 310 13.57 -12.27 -15.17
C SER A 310 14.88 -11.51 -15.25
N VAL A 311 14.82 -10.20 -15.57
CA VAL A 311 16.01 -9.34 -15.61
C VAL A 311 16.73 -9.35 -14.27
N LEU A 312 15.98 -9.26 -13.17
CA LEU A 312 16.57 -9.31 -11.82
C LEU A 312 17.09 -10.70 -11.47
N MET A 313 16.44 -11.79 -11.89
CA MET A 313 16.91 -13.16 -11.67
C MET A 313 18.24 -13.40 -12.38
N GLU A 314 18.37 -12.97 -13.64
CA GLU A 314 19.62 -13.09 -14.39
C GLU A 314 20.72 -12.22 -13.80
N THR A 315 20.39 -10.99 -13.41
CA THR A 315 21.36 -10.04 -12.89
C THR A 315 21.83 -10.42 -11.47
N ILE A 316 20.88 -10.77 -10.60
CA ILE A 316 21.13 -11.00 -9.17
C ILE A 316 21.66 -12.40 -8.94
N ALA A 317 21.10 -13.40 -9.62
CA ALA A 317 21.30 -14.81 -9.32
C ALA A 317 21.80 -15.63 -10.52
N GLN A 318 22.05 -15.01 -11.68
CA GLN A 318 22.48 -15.72 -12.92
C GLN A 318 21.62 -16.92 -13.28
N THR A 319 20.32 -16.79 -13.03
CA THR A 319 19.34 -17.81 -13.35
C THR A 319 18.22 -17.20 -14.17
N LYS A 320 17.55 -18.06 -14.94
CA LYS A 320 16.39 -17.69 -15.75
C LYS A 320 15.14 -18.31 -15.14
N THR A 321 13.99 -17.74 -15.48
CA THR A 321 12.73 -18.42 -15.23
C THR A 321 12.69 -19.74 -16.01
N SER A 322 11.89 -20.71 -15.58
CA SER A 322 11.75 -21.99 -16.29
C SER A 322 11.06 -21.85 -17.66
N ARG A 323 10.62 -20.64 -18.01
CA ARG A 323 9.94 -20.37 -19.26
C ARG A 323 10.93 -20.22 -20.40
N THR A 324 10.88 -21.15 -21.34
CA THR A 324 11.61 -21.05 -22.61
C THR A 324 10.74 -20.38 -23.68
N GLU A 325 11.36 -19.97 -24.80
CA GLU A 325 10.62 -19.46 -25.96
C GLU A 325 9.63 -20.49 -26.54
N ALA A 326 9.79 -21.79 -26.26
CA ALA A 326 8.94 -22.87 -26.76
C ALA A 326 7.72 -23.18 -25.88
N ASN A 327 7.64 -22.62 -24.67
CA ASN A 327 6.50 -22.84 -23.79
C ASN A 327 5.22 -22.23 -24.38
N ALA A 328 4.06 -22.85 -24.12
CA ALA A 328 2.75 -22.29 -24.46
C ALA A 328 2.61 -20.86 -23.90
N ASP A 329 1.97 -19.96 -24.65
CA ASP A 329 1.81 -18.56 -24.24
C ASP A 329 0.83 -18.47 -23.05
N THR A 330 1.42 -18.63 -21.87
CA THR A 330 0.81 -18.32 -20.58
C THR A 330 1.28 -16.93 -20.18
N ASP A 331 0.52 -16.17 -19.38
CA ASP A 331 0.91 -14.78 -19.10
C ASP A 331 2.18 -14.61 -18.26
N MET A 332 2.57 -15.62 -17.44
CA MET A 332 3.77 -15.57 -16.59
C MET A 332 4.31 -16.96 -16.17
N SER A 333 5.64 -17.10 -15.99
CA SER A 333 6.28 -18.35 -15.53
C SER A 333 5.83 -18.76 -14.13
N PRO A 334 6.04 -20.03 -13.72
CA PRO A 334 5.75 -20.48 -12.36
C PRO A 334 6.47 -19.65 -11.29
N GLU A 335 7.75 -19.31 -11.50
CA GLU A 335 8.54 -18.50 -10.57
C GLU A 335 8.00 -17.07 -10.49
N ALA A 336 7.65 -16.48 -11.64
CA ALA A 336 7.02 -15.17 -11.69
C ALA A 336 5.65 -15.18 -11.00
N HIS A 337 4.88 -16.24 -11.15
CA HIS A 337 3.59 -16.39 -10.49
C HIS A 337 3.74 -16.51 -8.97
N GLU A 338 4.64 -17.38 -8.49
CA GLU A 338 4.97 -17.53 -7.07
C GLU A 338 5.40 -16.18 -6.47
N PHE A 339 6.34 -15.48 -7.12
CA PHE A 339 6.86 -14.21 -6.63
C PHE A 339 5.81 -13.09 -6.68
N LYS A 340 4.97 -13.05 -7.72
CA LYS A 340 3.87 -12.08 -7.79
C LYS A 340 2.86 -12.28 -6.67
N GLN A 341 2.46 -13.53 -6.38
CA GLN A 341 1.55 -13.80 -5.26
C GLN A 341 2.13 -13.33 -3.92
N ILE A 342 3.43 -13.56 -3.69
CA ILE A 342 4.13 -13.07 -2.50
C ILE A 342 4.04 -11.54 -2.40
N VAL A 343 4.29 -10.84 -3.51
CA VAL A 343 4.23 -9.37 -3.56
C VAL A 343 2.81 -8.85 -3.34
N ASP A 344 1.81 -9.43 -4.01
CA ASP A 344 0.40 -9.04 -3.92
C ASP A 344 -0.17 -9.27 -2.51
N GLU A 345 0.34 -10.25 -1.76
CA GLU A 345 -0.03 -10.48 -0.37
C GLU A 345 0.67 -9.54 0.63
N ILE A 346 1.91 -9.12 0.34
CA ILE A 346 2.70 -8.30 1.26
C ILE A 346 2.40 -6.80 1.08
N VAL A 347 2.48 -6.29 -0.14
CA VAL A 347 2.51 -4.85 -0.44
C VAL A 347 1.27 -4.08 0.06
N PRO A 348 0.02 -4.60 -0.03
CA PRO A 348 -1.16 -3.90 0.47
C PRO A 348 -1.16 -3.66 1.99
N HIS A 349 -0.40 -4.47 2.74
CA HIS A 349 -0.25 -4.33 4.18
C HIS A 349 0.91 -3.43 4.59
N LEU A 350 1.69 -2.93 3.62
CA LEU A 350 2.76 -1.98 3.86
C LEU A 350 2.27 -0.55 3.63
N GLY A 351 2.86 0.40 4.36
CA GLY A 351 2.64 1.83 4.15
C GLY A 351 1.92 2.53 5.30
N THR A 352 1.88 3.85 5.23
CA THR A 352 1.41 4.71 6.33
C THR A 352 -0.10 4.65 6.57
N ALA A 353 -0.86 4.12 5.62
CA ALA A 353 -2.32 3.94 5.72
C ALA A 353 -2.73 2.66 6.49
N ASN A 354 -1.79 1.76 6.79
CA ASN A 354 -2.14 0.50 7.44
C ASN A 354 -2.50 0.71 8.92
N LEU A 355 -3.78 0.57 9.25
CA LEU A 355 -4.28 0.76 10.62
C LEU A 355 -3.71 -0.26 11.61
N TRP A 356 -3.32 -1.44 11.14
CA TRP A 356 -2.75 -2.49 11.97
C TRP A 356 -1.44 -2.04 12.65
N ASP A 357 -0.66 -1.15 12.05
CA ASP A 357 0.59 -0.64 12.61
C ASP A 357 0.40 0.39 13.75
N TYR A 358 -0.79 0.96 13.89
CA TYR A 358 -1.06 2.03 14.88
C TYR A 358 -1.98 1.59 16.02
N LEU A 359 -2.68 0.46 15.88
CA LEU A 359 -3.66 -0.03 16.85
C LEU A 359 -3.18 -1.34 17.49
N PRO A 360 -2.63 -1.30 18.72
CA PRO A 360 -2.13 -2.51 19.41
C PRO A 360 -3.17 -3.61 19.56
N VAL A 361 -4.45 -3.24 19.71
CA VAL A 361 -5.55 -4.21 19.81
C VAL A 361 -5.70 -5.06 18.54
N LEU A 362 -5.47 -4.48 17.35
CA LEU A 362 -5.51 -5.23 16.09
C LEU A 362 -4.34 -6.22 15.99
N GLN A 363 -3.20 -5.87 16.60
CA GLN A 363 -2.00 -6.71 16.61
C GLN A 363 -2.12 -7.87 17.61
N TRP A 364 -2.60 -7.62 18.83
CA TRP A 364 -2.69 -8.63 19.89
C TRP A 364 -3.63 -9.78 19.52
N PHE A 365 -4.75 -9.47 18.86
CA PHE A 365 -5.74 -10.47 18.45
C PHE A 365 -5.61 -10.92 17.00
N ASP A 366 -4.57 -10.45 16.28
CA ASP A 366 -4.39 -10.63 14.83
C ASP A 366 -5.70 -10.43 14.06
N VAL A 367 -6.39 -9.32 14.33
CA VAL A 367 -7.68 -9.02 13.72
C VAL A 367 -7.49 -8.96 12.20
N PHE A 368 -8.34 -9.70 11.47
CA PHE A 368 -8.25 -9.96 10.01
C PHE A 368 -7.15 -10.94 9.53
N GLY A 369 -6.42 -11.55 10.47
CA GLY A 369 -5.36 -12.53 10.18
C GLY A 369 -4.15 -11.93 9.46
N VAL A 370 -3.89 -10.63 9.63
CA VAL A 370 -2.85 -9.88 8.91
C VAL A 370 -1.47 -10.46 9.17
N ARG A 371 -1.14 -10.74 10.44
CA ARG A 371 0.15 -11.31 10.83
C ARG A 371 0.35 -12.68 10.19
N ASN A 372 -0.64 -13.56 10.28
CA ASN A 372 -0.54 -14.91 9.71
C ASN A 372 -0.37 -14.89 8.19
N LYS A 373 -1.13 -14.03 7.48
CA LYS A 373 -0.99 -13.84 6.02
C LYS A 373 0.42 -13.35 5.64
N ILE A 374 0.89 -12.30 6.31
CA ILE A 374 2.24 -11.75 6.08
C ILE A 374 3.31 -12.82 6.34
N MET A 375 3.21 -13.55 7.45
CA MET A 375 4.19 -14.58 7.81
C MET A 375 4.22 -15.75 6.80
N ALA A 376 3.06 -16.16 6.27
CA ALA A 376 2.98 -17.17 5.22
C ALA A 376 3.66 -16.69 3.93
N ALA A 377 3.40 -15.45 3.51
CA ALA A 377 4.05 -14.84 2.33
C ALA A 377 5.57 -14.65 2.54
N VAL A 378 5.99 -14.19 3.72
CA VAL A 378 7.40 -14.04 4.10
C VAL A 378 8.13 -15.38 4.08
N SER A 379 7.53 -16.45 4.58
CA SER A 379 8.13 -17.79 4.53
C SER A 379 8.39 -18.25 3.09
N ARG A 380 7.43 -18.07 2.18
CA ARG A 380 7.58 -18.39 0.75
C ARG A 380 8.64 -17.52 0.09
N ARG A 381 8.66 -16.22 0.37
CA ARG A 381 9.71 -15.31 -0.10
C ARG A 381 11.09 -15.76 0.34
N ASP A 382 11.24 -16.08 1.62
CA ASP A 382 12.54 -16.45 2.17
C ASP A 382 13.00 -17.80 1.58
N ALA A 383 12.07 -18.74 1.36
CA ALA A 383 12.37 -19.97 0.64
C ALA A 383 12.82 -19.70 -0.81
N PHE A 384 12.13 -18.81 -1.53
CA PHE A 384 12.51 -18.40 -2.88
C PHE A 384 13.92 -17.81 -2.91
N LEU A 385 14.23 -16.87 -2.01
CA LEU A 385 15.54 -16.23 -1.94
C LEU A 385 16.66 -17.20 -1.55
N ARG A 386 16.41 -18.10 -0.58
CA ARG A 386 17.38 -19.14 -0.19
C ARG A 386 17.72 -20.05 -1.36
N ARG A 387 16.73 -20.50 -2.15
CA ARG A 387 16.98 -21.32 -3.35
C ARG A 387 17.97 -20.64 -4.30
N LEU A 388 17.82 -19.33 -4.53
CA LEU A 388 18.70 -18.56 -5.41
C LEU A 388 20.12 -18.41 -4.82
N ILE A 389 20.22 -18.07 -3.53
CA ILE A 389 21.50 -17.89 -2.85
C ILE A 389 22.29 -19.21 -2.78
N ASP A 390 21.62 -20.31 -2.43
CA ASP A 390 22.26 -21.61 -2.32
C ASP A 390 22.67 -22.17 -3.69
N ALA A 391 21.91 -21.88 -4.75
CA ALA A 391 22.30 -22.21 -6.12
C ALA A 391 23.60 -21.49 -6.52
N GLU A 392 23.71 -20.21 -6.16
CA GLU A 392 24.93 -19.44 -6.47
C GLU A 392 26.13 -19.88 -5.62
N ARG A 393 25.91 -20.26 -4.35
CA ARG A 393 26.97 -20.87 -3.51
C ARG A 393 27.55 -22.11 -4.17
N ARG A 394 26.69 -23.05 -4.59
CA ARG A 394 27.12 -24.27 -5.29
C ARG A 394 27.91 -23.95 -6.56
N ARG A 395 27.42 -23.00 -7.37
CA ARG A 395 28.10 -22.58 -8.61
C ARG A 395 29.51 -22.04 -8.37
N LEU A 396 29.72 -21.29 -7.28
CA LEU A 396 31.02 -20.75 -6.91
C LEU A 396 31.96 -21.83 -6.34
N ASP A 397 31.42 -22.79 -5.60
CA ASP A 397 32.20 -23.90 -5.04
C ASP A 397 32.68 -24.88 -6.14
N ASP A 398 31.90 -25.05 -7.21
CA ASP A 398 32.24 -25.86 -8.40
C ASP A 398 33.29 -25.21 -9.33
N GLY A 399 33.92 -24.10 -8.91
CA GLY A 399 34.96 -23.42 -9.69
C GLY A 399 34.44 -22.61 -10.89
N GLY A 400 33.16 -22.23 -10.88
CA GLY A 400 32.56 -21.42 -11.96
C GLY A 400 33.29 -20.11 -12.24
N ASP A 401 33.60 -19.86 -13.51
CA ASP A 401 34.42 -18.75 -14.01
C ASP A 401 33.93 -17.34 -13.59
N SER A 402 34.91 -16.44 -13.44
CA SER A 402 34.90 -15.20 -12.67
C SER A 402 34.50 -13.93 -13.43
N ASP A 403 34.35 -14.01 -14.76
CA ASP A 403 34.22 -12.82 -15.63
C ASP A 403 32.83 -12.18 -15.60
N LYS A 404 31.80 -12.93 -15.16
CA LYS A 404 30.47 -12.37 -14.86
C LYS A 404 30.12 -12.73 -13.43
N LYS A 405 30.43 -11.86 -12.46
CA LYS A 405 29.95 -12.04 -11.07
C LYS A 405 28.51 -11.56 -10.97
N SER A 406 27.59 -12.47 -10.63
CA SER A 406 26.22 -12.11 -10.22
C SER A 406 26.25 -11.19 -9.01
N MET A 407 25.15 -10.50 -8.70
CA MET A 407 25.10 -9.70 -7.47
C MET A 407 25.26 -10.56 -6.22
N ILE A 408 24.67 -11.76 -6.19
CA ILE A 408 24.85 -12.69 -5.07
C ILE A 408 26.31 -13.11 -4.94
N ALA A 409 27.01 -13.40 -6.05
CA ALA A 409 28.43 -13.73 -6.00
C ALA A 409 29.29 -12.59 -5.44
N VAL A 410 28.99 -11.34 -5.79
CA VAL A 410 29.64 -10.17 -5.20
C VAL A 410 29.39 -10.12 -3.68
N LEU A 411 28.14 -10.30 -3.24
CA LEU A 411 27.80 -10.31 -1.82
C LEU A 411 28.47 -11.46 -1.05
N LEU A 412 28.53 -12.67 -1.63
CA LEU A 412 29.22 -13.82 -1.06
C LEU A 412 30.73 -13.59 -0.97
N SER A 413 31.34 -12.88 -1.94
CA SER A 413 32.76 -12.51 -1.87
C SER A 413 33.06 -11.52 -0.74
N LEU A 414 32.15 -10.56 -0.51
CA LEU A 414 32.23 -9.62 0.61
C LEU A 414 32.05 -10.37 1.95
N GLN A 415 31.14 -11.34 2.02
CA GLN A 415 30.96 -12.22 3.17
C GLN A 415 32.21 -13.04 3.51
N LYS A 416 32.93 -13.56 2.51
CA LYS A 416 34.21 -14.24 2.76
C LYS A 416 35.27 -13.30 3.37
N SER A 417 35.22 -12.01 3.04
CA SER A 417 36.20 -11.01 3.49
C SER A 417 35.85 -10.43 4.87
N GLU A 418 34.58 -10.14 5.14
CA GLU A 418 34.10 -9.53 6.38
C GLU A 418 32.79 -10.24 6.85
N PRO A 419 32.86 -11.47 7.35
CA PRO A 419 31.69 -12.32 7.63
C PRO A 419 30.76 -11.74 8.72
N GLU A 420 31.31 -11.00 9.67
CA GLU A 420 30.51 -10.33 10.73
C GLU A 420 29.65 -9.19 10.18
N LEU A 421 30.10 -8.54 9.10
CA LEU A 421 29.41 -7.41 8.48
C LEU A 421 28.40 -7.86 7.43
N TYR A 422 28.79 -8.81 6.57
CA TYR A 422 27.96 -9.32 5.46
C TYR A 422 27.34 -10.67 5.83
N THR A 423 26.42 -10.65 6.78
CA THR A 423 25.70 -11.83 7.25
C THR A 423 24.69 -12.37 6.22
N ASP A 424 24.29 -13.64 6.35
CA ASP A 424 23.23 -14.23 5.53
C ASP A 424 21.94 -13.40 5.55
N THR A 425 21.60 -12.84 6.72
CA THR A 425 20.46 -11.93 6.87
C THR A 425 20.62 -10.69 6.02
N MET A 426 21.81 -10.08 5.98
CA MET A 426 22.07 -8.91 5.12
C MET A 426 21.97 -9.26 3.63
N ILE A 427 22.51 -10.40 3.21
CA ILE A 427 22.44 -10.85 1.81
C ILE A 427 20.98 -11.10 1.42
N MET A 428 20.25 -11.89 2.21
CA MET A 428 18.81 -12.12 2.01
C MET A 428 18.01 -10.82 1.97
N ALA A 429 18.31 -9.88 2.88
CA ALA A 429 17.62 -8.60 2.97
C ALA A 429 17.88 -7.71 1.75
N LEU A 430 19.11 -7.64 1.25
CA LEU A 430 19.44 -6.90 0.03
C LEU A 430 18.77 -7.53 -1.19
N CYS A 431 18.87 -8.85 -1.38
CA CYS A 431 18.24 -9.55 -2.49
C CYS A 431 16.73 -9.39 -2.47
N GLY A 432 16.08 -9.65 -1.33
CA GLY A 432 14.63 -9.48 -1.17
C GLY A 432 14.16 -8.06 -1.44
N ASN A 433 14.91 -7.05 -0.98
CA ASN A 433 14.60 -5.65 -1.23
C ASN A 433 14.75 -5.28 -2.71
N LEU A 434 15.78 -5.78 -3.42
CA LEU A 434 15.98 -5.53 -4.85
C LEU A 434 14.91 -6.20 -5.71
N PHE A 435 14.61 -7.48 -5.47
CA PHE A 435 13.56 -8.21 -6.19
C PHE A 435 12.17 -7.57 -5.99
N GLY A 436 11.79 -7.30 -4.74
CA GLY A 436 10.48 -6.70 -4.44
C GLY A 436 10.34 -5.30 -5.03
N ALA A 437 11.31 -4.41 -4.76
CA ALA A 437 11.23 -3.02 -5.21
C ALA A 437 11.38 -2.89 -6.73
N GLY A 438 12.31 -3.63 -7.34
CA GLY A 438 12.63 -3.50 -8.76
C GLY A 438 11.57 -4.10 -9.70
N THR A 439 10.83 -5.12 -9.24
CA THR A 439 9.83 -5.81 -10.07
C THR A 439 8.50 -5.06 -10.12
N GLU A 440 7.92 -4.76 -8.96
CA GLU A 440 6.57 -4.20 -8.87
C GLU A 440 6.51 -2.76 -9.36
N THR A 441 7.48 -1.92 -9.00
CA THR A 441 7.48 -0.49 -9.36
C THR A 441 7.70 -0.27 -10.86
N THR A 442 8.65 -0.99 -11.46
CA THR A 442 8.98 -0.90 -12.89
C THR A 442 7.82 -1.39 -13.77
N SER A 443 7.24 -2.54 -13.42
CA SER A 443 6.09 -3.09 -14.16
C SER A 443 4.85 -2.20 -14.06
N SER A 444 4.52 -1.70 -12.86
CA SER A 444 3.39 -0.77 -12.67
C SER A 444 3.59 0.55 -13.42
N THR A 445 4.80 1.11 -13.43
CA THR A 445 5.06 2.37 -14.15
C THR A 445 4.90 2.18 -15.66
N THR A 446 5.41 1.08 -16.20
CA THR A 446 5.27 0.77 -17.64
C THR A 446 3.81 0.51 -18.02
N GLU A 447 3.05 -0.14 -17.14
CA GLU A 447 1.61 -0.34 -17.33
C GLU A 447 0.82 0.98 -17.33
N TRP A 448 1.13 1.90 -16.40
CA TRP A 448 0.57 3.25 -16.40
C TRP A 448 0.89 4.02 -17.68
N ALA A 449 2.13 3.94 -18.17
CA ALA A 449 2.53 4.58 -19.42
C ALA A 449 1.70 4.07 -20.61
N MET A 450 1.56 2.75 -20.76
CA MET A 450 0.73 2.16 -21.83
C MET A 450 -0.74 2.55 -21.68
N SER A 451 -1.27 2.60 -20.46
CA SER A 451 -2.65 3.02 -20.20
C SER A 451 -2.90 4.46 -20.63
N LEU A 452 -1.96 5.36 -20.31
CA LEU A 452 -2.01 6.75 -20.70
C LEU A 452 -1.97 6.90 -22.23
N LEU A 453 -1.06 6.18 -22.90
CA LEU A 453 -0.94 6.21 -24.36
C LEU A 453 -2.20 5.68 -25.07
N LEU A 454 -2.83 4.62 -24.56
CA LEU A 454 -4.09 4.10 -25.09
C LEU A 454 -5.25 5.09 -24.93
N ASN A 455 -5.25 5.88 -23.86
CA ASN A 455 -6.20 6.98 -23.70
C ASN A 455 -5.86 8.22 -24.57
N HIS A 456 -4.62 8.33 -25.07
CA HIS A 456 -4.11 9.47 -25.83
C HIS A 456 -3.41 9.03 -27.13
N PRO A 457 -4.17 8.56 -28.14
CA PRO A 457 -3.60 7.95 -29.36
C PRO A 457 -2.69 8.88 -30.15
N GLU A 458 -2.89 10.20 -30.09
CA GLU A 458 -2.00 11.17 -30.77
C GLU A 458 -0.60 11.19 -30.15
N ALA A 459 -0.48 11.04 -28.82
CA ALA A 459 0.82 10.89 -28.16
C ALA A 459 1.47 9.55 -28.53
N LEU A 460 0.69 8.47 -28.62
CA LEU A 460 1.20 7.17 -29.06
C LEU A 460 1.77 7.24 -30.50
N LYS A 461 1.02 7.84 -31.43
CA LYS A 461 1.47 8.02 -32.83
C LYS A 461 2.73 8.89 -32.92
N LYS A 462 2.81 9.96 -32.12
CA LYS A 462 4.00 10.83 -32.08
C LYS A 462 5.24 10.09 -31.56
N ALA A 463 5.11 9.26 -30.53
CA ALA A 463 6.20 8.41 -30.05
C ALA A 463 6.62 7.36 -31.08
N GLN A 464 5.64 6.75 -31.77
CA GLN A 464 5.91 5.80 -32.84
C GLN A 464 6.68 6.46 -34.00
N ALA A 465 6.28 7.67 -34.42
CA ALA A 465 6.98 8.43 -35.46
C ALA A 465 8.40 8.81 -35.05
N GLU A 466 8.63 9.19 -33.79
CA GLU A 466 9.98 9.42 -33.26
C GLU A 466 10.84 8.15 -33.35
N ILE A 467 10.31 7.01 -32.89
CA ILE A 467 11.03 5.73 -32.91
C ILE A 467 11.38 5.33 -34.34
N ASP A 468 10.43 5.42 -35.27
CA ASP A 468 10.65 5.09 -36.68
C ASP A 468 11.73 5.99 -37.30
N ALA A 469 11.77 7.28 -36.95
CA ALA A 469 12.76 8.23 -37.47
C ALA A 469 14.17 8.03 -36.88
N VAL A 470 14.27 7.70 -35.59
CA VAL A 470 15.55 7.61 -34.86
C VAL A 470 16.20 6.24 -34.99
N VAL A 471 15.39 5.17 -34.99
CA VAL A 471 15.82 3.77 -34.93
C VAL A 471 15.53 3.03 -36.23
N GLY A 472 14.39 3.31 -36.86
CA GLY A 472 13.90 2.60 -38.04
C GLY A 472 13.28 1.24 -37.70
N ASN A 473 13.08 0.43 -38.75
CA ASN A 473 12.26 -0.78 -38.69
C ASN A 473 13.04 -2.08 -38.96
N SER A 474 14.37 -2.01 -39.12
CA SER A 474 15.22 -3.17 -39.43
C SER A 474 15.75 -3.92 -38.20
N ARG A 475 15.53 -3.37 -37.00
CA ARG A 475 15.94 -3.95 -35.72
C ARG A 475 15.08 -3.43 -34.57
N LEU A 476 15.13 -4.12 -33.43
CA LEU A 476 14.55 -3.60 -32.19
C LEU A 476 15.38 -2.42 -31.64
N ILE A 477 14.71 -1.55 -30.90
CA ILE A 477 15.34 -0.53 -30.02
C ILE A 477 16.38 -1.21 -29.12
N THR A 478 17.53 -0.56 -28.94
CA THR A 478 18.54 -0.95 -27.95
C THR A 478 18.66 0.09 -26.83
N ALA A 479 19.40 -0.24 -25.77
CA ALA A 479 19.59 0.66 -24.64
C ALA A 479 20.37 1.94 -25.00
N GLU A 480 21.12 1.92 -26.10
CA GLU A 480 21.88 3.05 -26.64
C GLU A 480 20.97 4.02 -27.42
N ASP A 481 19.84 3.54 -27.95
CA ASP A 481 18.87 4.38 -28.66
C ASP A 481 17.98 5.16 -27.68
N VAL A 482 17.65 4.58 -26.53
CA VAL A 482 16.70 5.18 -25.56
C VAL A 482 17.03 6.64 -25.22
N PRO A 483 18.28 7.03 -24.92
CA PRO A 483 18.64 8.43 -24.66
C PRO A 483 18.35 9.41 -25.81
N ARG A 484 18.21 8.92 -27.05
CA ARG A 484 17.92 9.72 -28.24
C ARG A 484 16.41 9.87 -28.52
N LEU A 485 15.56 9.17 -27.77
CA LEU A 485 14.10 9.20 -27.90
C LEU A 485 13.54 10.25 -26.92
N GLY A 486 13.64 11.52 -27.31
CA GLY A 486 13.29 12.66 -26.46
C GLY A 486 11.81 12.69 -26.05
N TYR A 487 10.91 12.37 -26.98
CA TYR A 487 9.48 12.31 -26.71
C TYR A 487 9.08 11.08 -25.89
N LEU A 488 9.75 9.94 -26.09
CA LEU A 488 9.62 8.79 -25.17
C LEU A 488 10.01 9.18 -23.73
N HIS A 489 11.10 9.95 -23.55
CA HIS A 489 11.47 10.49 -22.24
C HIS A 489 10.39 11.42 -21.67
N CYS A 490 9.78 12.25 -22.49
CA CYS A 490 8.66 13.10 -22.09
C CYS A 490 7.47 12.28 -21.58
N ILE A 491 7.12 11.19 -22.27
CA ILE A 491 6.05 10.26 -21.85
C ILE A 491 6.38 9.62 -20.50
N ILE A 492 7.62 9.16 -20.31
CA ILE A 492 8.04 8.52 -19.06
C ILE A 492 7.97 9.52 -17.91
N ASN A 493 8.51 10.73 -18.10
CA ASN A 493 8.49 11.80 -17.09
C ASN A 493 7.06 12.21 -16.70
N GLU A 494 6.17 12.33 -17.70
CA GLU A 494 4.76 12.63 -17.44
C GLU A 494 4.04 11.48 -16.74
N THR A 495 4.36 10.24 -17.10
CA THR A 495 3.82 9.05 -16.44
C THR A 495 4.22 9.03 -14.97
N VAL A 496 5.50 9.25 -14.62
CA VAL A 496 5.94 9.20 -13.21
C VAL A 496 5.52 10.44 -12.41
N ARG A 497 5.20 11.56 -13.08
CA ARG A 497 4.57 12.73 -12.45
C ARG A 497 3.12 12.42 -12.08
N MET A 498 2.35 11.87 -13.02
CA MET A 498 0.93 11.56 -12.79
C MET A 498 0.78 10.32 -11.91
N TYR A 499 1.55 9.27 -12.15
CA TYR A 499 1.44 8.00 -11.44
C TYR A 499 2.74 7.60 -10.76
N PRO A 500 3.23 8.36 -9.76
CA PRO A 500 4.43 8.00 -9.03
C PRO A 500 4.22 6.65 -8.33
N ALA A 501 5.12 5.69 -8.56
CA ALA A 501 4.99 4.33 -8.04
C ALA A 501 4.80 4.27 -6.51
N ALA A 502 5.38 5.22 -5.77
CA ALA A 502 5.15 5.44 -4.34
C ALA A 502 4.65 6.88 -4.10
N PRO A 503 3.32 7.11 -4.08
CA PRO A 503 2.74 8.46 -4.09
C PRO A 503 2.97 9.25 -2.79
N LEU A 504 3.25 8.56 -1.68
CA LEU A 504 3.64 9.14 -0.39
C LEU A 504 5.14 8.95 -0.07
N LEU A 505 5.93 8.55 -1.07
CA LEU A 505 7.28 8.02 -0.91
C LEU A 505 7.32 6.90 0.16
N LEU A 506 8.51 6.58 0.66
CA LEU A 506 8.64 5.76 1.85
C LEU A 506 8.65 6.67 3.09
N PRO A 507 7.97 6.31 4.17
CA PRO A 507 7.89 7.16 5.36
C PRO A 507 9.25 7.38 6.00
N HIS A 508 9.46 8.57 6.53
CA HIS A 508 10.66 8.98 7.25
C HIS A 508 10.33 9.17 8.74
N GLU A 509 11.32 9.08 9.62
CA GLU A 509 11.17 9.42 11.03
C GLU A 509 12.28 10.41 11.42
N SER A 510 11.93 11.46 12.16
CA SER A 510 12.92 12.45 12.63
C SER A 510 13.80 11.86 13.75
N SER A 511 15.11 11.95 13.58
CA SER A 511 16.10 11.51 14.57
C SER A 511 16.41 12.57 15.64
N ALA A 512 16.09 13.84 15.35
CA ALA A 512 16.27 15.00 16.22
C ALA A 512 15.13 16.01 16.00
N ASP A 513 14.98 16.95 16.93
CA ASP A 513 14.09 18.11 16.74
C ASP A 513 14.60 18.94 15.54
N CYS A 514 13.69 19.35 14.66
CA CYS A 514 14.01 20.15 13.47
C CYS A 514 12.84 21.09 13.12
N LYS A 515 12.94 21.80 12.00
CA LYS A 515 11.85 22.65 11.49
C LYS A 515 11.43 22.19 10.09
N VAL A 516 10.20 22.47 9.71
CA VAL A 516 9.72 22.33 8.32
C VAL A 516 8.72 23.44 8.06
N GLY A 517 8.93 24.25 7.02
CA GLY A 517 8.06 25.38 6.69
C GLY A 517 7.94 26.39 7.83
N GLY A 518 8.99 26.53 8.65
CA GLY A 518 9.00 27.40 9.83
C GLY A 518 8.21 26.88 11.05
N TYR A 519 7.73 25.63 11.01
CA TYR A 519 7.10 24.94 12.14
C TYR A 519 8.07 24.00 12.84
N ASP A 520 7.89 23.81 14.15
CA ASP A 520 8.69 22.88 14.94
C ASP A 520 8.23 21.43 14.71
N VAL A 521 9.20 20.54 14.45
CA VAL A 521 8.99 19.09 14.28
C VAL A 521 9.80 18.36 15.36
N PRO A 522 9.15 17.84 16.42
CA PRO A 522 9.84 17.10 17.47
C PRO A 522 10.43 15.78 16.98
N ARG A 523 11.51 15.32 17.60
CA ARG A 523 12.12 14.01 17.39
C ARG A 523 11.09 12.87 17.48
N GLY A 524 11.23 11.87 16.62
CA GLY A 524 10.35 10.70 16.56
C GLY A 524 9.05 10.96 15.78
N THR A 525 8.88 12.16 15.20
CA THR A 525 7.75 12.46 14.31
C THR A 525 7.93 11.76 12.98
N LEU A 526 6.87 11.09 12.52
CA LEU A 526 6.74 10.49 11.19
C LEU A 526 6.63 11.60 10.14
N LEU A 527 7.52 11.63 9.16
CA LEU A 527 7.41 12.51 7.99
C LEU A 527 6.78 11.74 6.82
N ILE A 528 5.68 12.27 6.29
CA ILE A 528 4.98 11.79 5.11
C ILE A 528 5.08 12.86 4.03
N VAL A 529 5.75 12.56 2.92
CA VAL A 529 5.86 13.50 1.79
C VAL A 529 4.90 13.06 0.70
N ASN A 530 3.91 13.90 0.42
CA ASN A 530 2.90 13.64 -0.59
C ASN A 530 3.40 14.03 -1.98
N ALA A 531 4.22 13.18 -2.58
CA ALA A 531 4.73 13.38 -3.93
C ALA A 531 3.59 13.51 -4.95
N TYR A 532 2.49 12.78 -4.77
CA TYR A 532 1.29 12.90 -5.61
C TYR A 532 0.73 14.32 -5.62
N ALA A 533 0.62 14.97 -4.45
CA ALA A 533 0.15 16.35 -4.35
C ALA A 533 1.16 17.34 -4.96
N ILE A 534 2.46 17.19 -4.67
CA ILE A 534 3.53 18.04 -5.22
C ILE A 534 3.54 17.99 -6.75
N HIS A 535 3.36 16.80 -7.33
CA HIS A 535 3.35 16.60 -8.79
C HIS A 535 2.06 17.09 -9.46
N ARG A 536 1.05 17.48 -8.68
CA ARG A 536 -0.25 17.99 -9.13
C ARG A 536 -0.55 19.40 -8.64
N ASP A 537 0.43 20.09 -8.08
CA ASP A 537 0.25 21.47 -7.62
C ASP A 537 -0.01 22.38 -8.84
N PRO A 538 -1.20 23.00 -8.97
CA PRO A 538 -1.53 23.86 -10.10
C PRO A 538 -0.69 25.15 -10.13
N ALA A 539 -0.02 25.52 -9.02
CA ALA A 539 0.92 26.64 -9.01
C ALA A 539 2.24 26.30 -9.73
N VAL A 540 2.58 25.02 -9.89
CA VAL A 540 3.82 24.53 -10.50
C VAL A 540 3.56 23.86 -11.85
N TRP A 541 2.46 23.12 -11.96
CA TRP A 541 2.11 22.30 -13.11
C TRP A 541 0.82 22.80 -13.75
N GLU A 542 0.94 23.42 -14.91
CA GLU A 542 -0.20 23.82 -15.74
C GLU A 542 -1.02 22.59 -16.17
N TYR A 543 -2.36 22.64 -15.99
CA TYR A 543 -3.28 21.52 -16.22
C TYR A 543 -2.75 20.20 -15.61
N PRO A 544 -2.63 20.11 -14.28
CA PRO A 544 -1.86 19.04 -13.63
C PRO A 544 -2.50 17.65 -13.77
N ALA A 545 -3.81 17.60 -14.03
CA ALA A 545 -4.57 16.37 -14.22
C ALA A 545 -4.54 15.84 -15.68
N GLU A 546 -4.11 16.67 -16.64
CA GLU A 546 -4.03 16.27 -18.05
C GLU A 546 -2.70 15.57 -18.35
N PHE A 547 -2.76 14.51 -19.14
CA PHE A 547 -1.58 13.84 -19.67
C PHE A 547 -1.02 14.64 -20.83
N ARG A 548 0.08 15.35 -20.58
CA ARG A 548 0.72 16.24 -21.57
C ARG A 548 2.23 16.04 -21.56
N PRO A 549 2.76 15.03 -22.26
CA PRO A 549 4.20 14.78 -22.37
C PRO A 549 4.99 16.01 -22.80
N GLU A 550 4.40 16.84 -23.66
CA GLU A 550 4.97 18.09 -24.19
C GLU A 550 5.46 19.05 -23.11
N ARG A 551 4.99 18.93 -21.86
CA ARG A 551 5.48 19.75 -20.76
C ARG A 551 6.96 19.52 -20.43
N PHE A 552 7.52 18.38 -20.85
CA PHE A 552 8.92 18.00 -20.64
C PHE A 552 9.80 18.20 -21.88
N GLU A 553 9.22 18.59 -23.02
CA GLU A 553 10.00 18.89 -24.23
C GLU A 553 10.87 20.13 -24.03
N ASP A 554 12.04 20.14 -24.68
CA ASP A 554 12.93 21.30 -24.78
C ASP A 554 13.24 22.00 -23.44
N GLY A 555 13.30 21.22 -22.35
CA GLY A 555 13.57 21.76 -21.02
C GLY A 555 12.42 22.58 -20.41
N LYS A 556 11.20 22.55 -20.96
CA LYS A 556 10.03 23.34 -20.45
C LYS A 556 9.66 23.06 -18.99
N ALA A 557 10.07 21.90 -18.45
CA ALA A 557 9.87 21.53 -17.05
C ALA A 557 11.11 21.77 -16.16
N GLU A 558 12.19 22.34 -16.69
CA GLU A 558 13.39 22.65 -15.89
C GLU A 558 13.05 23.54 -14.70
N GLY A 559 13.68 23.26 -13.56
CA GLY A 559 13.41 23.96 -12.29
C GLY A 559 12.16 23.49 -11.54
N ARG A 560 11.22 22.77 -12.18
CA ARG A 560 10.06 22.17 -11.50
C ARG A 560 10.48 20.93 -10.73
N LEU A 561 9.96 20.77 -9.50
CA LEU A 561 10.31 19.60 -8.69
C LEU A 561 9.55 18.36 -9.16
N LEU A 562 10.27 17.44 -9.80
CA LEU A 562 9.84 16.08 -10.09
C LEU A 562 10.63 15.11 -9.19
N MET A 563 9.93 14.39 -8.31
CA MET A 563 10.57 13.54 -7.28
C MET A 563 10.01 12.11 -7.13
N PRO A 564 9.72 11.38 -8.23
CA PRO A 564 9.16 10.01 -8.18
C PRO A 564 10.13 9.01 -7.53
N PHE A 565 11.42 9.31 -7.52
CA PHE A 565 12.47 8.51 -6.89
C PHE A 565 12.92 9.06 -5.52
N GLY A 566 12.20 10.05 -4.96
CA GLY A 566 12.58 10.77 -3.76
C GLY A 566 13.82 11.67 -3.96
N MET A 567 14.38 12.17 -2.85
CA MET A 567 15.48 13.12 -2.84
C MET A 567 16.46 12.83 -1.68
N GLY A 568 17.66 13.41 -1.75
CA GLY A 568 18.65 13.37 -0.68
C GLY A 568 19.25 11.97 -0.47
N ARG A 569 19.73 11.70 0.74
CA ARG A 569 20.42 10.43 1.09
C ARG A 569 19.59 9.18 0.82
N ARG A 570 18.27 9.30 0.91
CA ARG A 570 17.32 8.20 0.76
C ARG A 570 16.75 8.10 -0.66
N LYS A 571 17.24 8.89 -1.63
CA LYS A 571 16.88 8.80 -3.05
C LYS A 571 17.02 7.36 -3.55
N CYS A 572 16.10 6.89 -4.38
CA CYS A 572 16.11 5.52 -4.91
C CYS A 572 17.48 5.19 -5.56
N PRO A 573 18.16 4.10 -5.16
CA PRO A 573 19.40 3.69 -5.81
C PRO A 573 19.16 3.01 -7.17
N GLY A 574 17.92 2.53 -7.42
CA GLY A 574 17.55 1.83 -8.64
C GLY A 574 16.99 2.72 -9.75
N GLU A 575 17.05 4.06 -9.61
CA GLU A 575 16.50 5.02 -10.59
C GLU A 575 17.01 4.78 -12.01
N THR A 576 18.33 4.66 -12.19
CA THR A 576 18.94 4.42 -13.50
C THR A 576 18.50 3.11 -14.13
N LEU A 577 18.40 2.04 -13.33
CA LEU A 577 17.92 0.74 -13.80
C LEU A 577 16.45 0.81 -14.19
N ALA A 578 15.61 1.41 -13.35
CA ALA A 578 14.18 1.55 -13.60
C ALA A 578 13.91 2.32 -14.89
N LEU A 579 14.50 3.52 -15.05
CA LEU A 579 14.29 4.35 -16.24
C LEU A 579 14.80 3.68 -17.52
N ARG A 580 15.93 2.96 -17.45
CA ARG A 580 16.46 2.20 -18.60
C ARG A 580 15.53 1.04 -18.97
N THR A 581 15.05 0.29 -17.99
CA THR A 581 14.09 -0.81 -18.22
C THR A 581 12.77 -0.29 -18.77
N ILE A 582 12.19 0.75 -18.16
CA ILE A 582 10.93 1.35 -18.63
C ILE A 582 11.08 1.86 -20.06
N GLY A 583 12.14 2.62 -20.37
CA GLY A 583 12.36 3.15 -21.71
C GLY A 583 12.51 2.07 -22.76
N LEU A 584 13.31 1.03 -22.49
CA LEU A 584 13.51 -0.06 -23.44
C LEU A 584 12.24 -0.90 -23.63
N VAL A 585 11.53 -1.24 -22.55
CA VAL A 585 10.28 -2.01 -22.62
C VAL A 585 9.19 -1.21 -23.35
N LEU A 586 8.92 0.02 -22.89
CA LEU A 586 7.87 0.89 -23.43
C LEU A 586 8.13 1.21 -24.90
N GLY A 587 9.36 1.63 -25.23
CA GLY A 587 9.76 1.90 -26.61
C GLY A 587 9.57 0.67 -27.50
N THR A 588 9.97 -0.52 -27.05
CA THR A 588 9.83 -1.74 -27.87
C THR A 588 8.36 -2.13 -28.06
N LEU A 589 7.50 -1.93 -27.05
CA LEU A 589 6.07 -2.17 -27.19
C LEU A 589 5.45 -1.23 -28.25
N ILE A 590 5.80 0.05 -28.23
CA ILE A 590 5.35 1.05 -29.22
C ILE A 590 5.91 0.73 -30.61
N GLN A 591 7.19 0.34 -30.69
CA GLN A 591 7.85 0.03 -31.96
C GLN A 591 7.17 -1.15 -32.65
N CYS A 592 6.84 -2.21 -31.92
CA CYS A 592 6.48 -3.51 -32.49
C CYS A 592 4.99 -3.68 -32.82
N PHE A 593 4.09 -2.97 -32.14
CA PHE A 593 2.66 -3.25 -32.22
C PHE A 593 1.81 -2.00 -32.44
N ASP A 594 0.79 -2.14 -33.28
CA ASP A 594 -0.37 -1.27 -33.27
C ASP A 594 -1.24 -1.67 -32.08
N TRP A 595 -1.47 -0.73 -31.18
CA TRP A 595 -2.22 -0.96 -29.94
C TRP A 595 -3.60 -0.35 -30.02
N ASP A 596 -4.60 -1.07 -29.52
CA ASP A 596 -5.95 -0.56 -29.36
C ASP A 596 -6.55 -1.00 -28.03
N ARG A 597 -7.63 -0.32 -27.65
CA ARG A 597 -8.41 -0.63 -26.45
C ARG A 597 -9.26 -1.87 -26.74
N VAL A 598 -9.49 -2.67 -25.70
CA VAL A 598 -10.46 -3.76 -25.80
C VAL A 598 -11.85 -3.16 -26.02
N ASP A 599 -12.53 -3.59 -27.07
CA ASP A 599 -13.88 -3.15 -27.45
C ASP A 599 -14.02 -1.62 -27.66
N GLY A 600 -12.92 -0.90 -27.87
CA GLY A 600 -12.90 0.57 -28.00
C GLY A 600 -13.20 1.33 -26.70
N LEU A 601 -13.35 0.64 -25.57
CA LEU A 601 -13.70 1.26 -24.28
C LEU A 601 -12.53 2.02 -23.70
N GLU A 602 -12.78 3.21 -23.15
CA GLU A 602 -11.76 3.98 -22.44
C GLU A 602 -11.16 3.18 -21.28
N ILE A 603 -9.83 3.29 -21.14
CA ILE A 603 -9.11 2.58 -20.08
C ILE A 603 -9.44 3.22 -18.73
N ASP A 604 -9.92 2.43 -17.77
CA ASP A 604 -10.12 2.88 -16.39
C ASP A 604 -8.78 3.32 -15.79
N MET A 605 -8.70 4.56 -15.29
CA MET A 605 -7.47 5.13 -14.72
C MET A 605 -7.45 5.12 -13.19
N THR A 606 -8.34 4.36 -12.56
CA THR A 606 -8.43 4.23 -11.09
C THR A 606 -7.20 3.54 -10.51
N ALA A 607 -6.59 4.17 -9.50
CA ALA A 607 -5.48 3.60 -8.75
C ALA A 607 -5.95 2.77 -7.56
N ALA A 608 -5.26 1.67 -7.28
CA ALA A 608 -5.43 0.94 -6.03
C ALA A 608 -4.71 1.63 -4.85
N GLY A 609 -5.12 1.30 -3.63
CA GLY A 609 -4.46 1.76 -2.41
C GLY A 609 -3.33 0.84 -1.93
N GLY A 610 -2.37 1.40 -1.17
CA GLY A 610 -1.29 0.65 -0.54
C GLY A 610 0.00 1.48 -0.42
N LEU A 611 1.13 0.78 -0.22
CA LEU A 611 2.46 1.39 -0.30
C LEU A 611 2.77 1.93 -1.70
N THR A 612 2.39 1.17 -2.71
CA THR A 612 2.52 1.53 -4.12
C THR A 612 1.17 1.98 -4.70
N MET A 613 1.20 2.53 -5.90
CA MET A 613 0.01 2.94 -6.65
C MET A 613 -0.15 2.15 -7.95
N PRO A 614 -0.45 0.83 -7.89
CA PRO A 614 -0.78 0.08 -9.09
C PRO A 614 -2.19 0.45 -9.59
N ARG A 615 -2.54 0.03 -10.81
CA ARG A 615 -3.90 0.14 -11.32
C ARG A 615 -4.84 -0.73 -10.50
N ALA A 616 -6.08 -0.26 -10.28
CA ALA A 616 -7.13 -1.05 -9.64
C ALA A 616 -7.57 -2.23 -10.52
N VAL A 617 -7.65 -2.00 -11.84
CA VAL A 617 -7.90 -3.02 -12.85
C VAL A 617 -6.67 -3.14 -13.76
N PRO A 618 -6.02 -4.33 -13.81
CA PRO A 618 -4.90 -4.57 -14.70
C PRO A 618 -5.25 -4.22 -16.15
N LEU A 619 -4.31 -3.60 -16.87
CA LEU A 619 -4.50 -3.21 -18.25
C LEU A 619 -4.62 -4.45 -19.15
N GLU A 620 -5.76 -4.57 -19.81
CA GLU A 620 -5.95 -5.41 -20.98
C GLU A 620 -6.04 -4.54 -22.24
N ALA A 621 -5.32 -4.92 -23.28
CA ALA A 621 -5.30 -4.21 -24.56
C ALA A 621 -5.23 -5.22 -25.71
N THR A 622 -5.61 -4.78 -26.90
CA THR A 622 -5.38 -5.53 -28.14
C THR A 622 -4.08 -5.05 -28.77
N CYS A 623 -3.25 -6.00 -29.23
CA CYS A 623 -2.02 -5.70 -29.95
C CYS A 623 -1.99 -6.43 -31.29
N LYS A 624 -1.65 -5.70 -32.35
CA LYS A 624 -1.42 -6.25 -33.69
C LYS A 624 0.02 -5.96 -34.11
N PRO A 625 0.81 -6.94 -34.54
CA PRO A 625 2.17 -6.70 -35.02
C PRO A 625 2.16 -5.68 -36.16
N ARG A 626 2.98 -4.63 -36.05
CA ARG A 626 3.11 -3.63 -37.09
C ARG A 626 3.67 -4.27 -38.35
N ALA A 627 3.10 -3.97 -39.50
CA ALA A 627 3.56 -4.52 -40.79
C ALA A 627 5.05 -4.23 -41.04
N ALA A 628 5.51 -3.04 -40.65
CA ALA A 628 6.89 -2.61 -40.77
C ALA A 628 7.88 -3.43 -39.91
N MET A 629 7.41 -4.09 -38.85
CA MET A 629 8.24 -4.83 -37.90
C MET A 629 8.19 -6.35 -38.11
N ARG A 630 7.48 -6.83 -39.16
CA ARG A 630 7.25 -8.25 -39.38
C ARG A 630 8.56 -9.05 -39.43
N ASP A 631 9.56 -8.58 -40.18
CA ASP A 631 10.84 -9.29 -40.35
C ASP A 631 11.68 -9.35 -39.07
N VAL A 632 11.49 -8.38 -38.17
CA VAL A 632 12.21 -8.30 -36.88
C VAL A 632 11.56 -9.20 -35.81
N LEU A 633 10.25 -9.44 -35.93
CA LEU A 633 9.45 -10.22 -34.98
C LEU A 633 9.38 -11.72 -35.29
N LEU A 634 9.88 -12.15 -36.45
CA LEU A 634 9.96 -13.56 -36.87
C LEU A 634 11.02 -14.36 -36.10
#